data_AF-A0A3G4VKE2-F1
#
_entry.id   AF-A0A3G4VKE2-F1
#
_cell.length_a   1.000
_cell.length_b   1.000
_cell.length_c   1.000
_cell.angle_alpha   90.00
_cell.angle_beta   90.00
_cell.angle_gamma   90.00
#
_symmetry.space_group_name_H-M   'P 1'
#
loop_
_entity.id
_entity.type
_entity.pdbx_description
1 polymer ?
#
loop_
_entity_poly.entity_id
_entity_poly.type
_entity_poly.pdbx_seq_one_letter_code
_entity_poly.pdbx_strand_id
1 'polypeptide(L)'
;MPEHSVTVRNVATLKVARVGRVEKTDDPLRPFRLVDADGTEVAEVSEFLHHMLANDASPTSLRSYAYELLAWVRFLRAVDVPWHPRQRGTVHRLASRGPR
;
A
#
# COMPACT_ATOMS: atom_id res chain seq x y z
N MET A 1 12.78 15.19 -27.65
CA MET A 1 11.98 14.62 -26.54
C MET A 1 11.88 13.13 -26.81
N PRO A 2 12.40 12.22 -25.98
CA PRO A 2 12.24 10.80 -26.24
C PRO A 2 10.79 10.39 -25.98
N GLU A 3 10.18 9.87 -27.03
CA GLU A 3 8.84 9.29 -27.03
C GLU A 3 8.90 8.04 -26.16
N HIS A 4 8.33 8.10 -24.96
CA HIS A 4 8.17 6.91 -24.13
C HIS A 4 7.03 6.11 -24.74
N SER A 5 7.35 5.18 -25.65
CA SER A 5 6.40 4.18 -26.13
C SER A 5 5.99 3.30 -24.97
N VAL A 6 4.88 3.66 -24.30
CA VAL A 6 4.29 2.83 -23.25
C VAL A 6 3.72 1.59 -23.92
N THR A 7 4.44 0.47 -23.81
CA THR A 7 3.90 -0.83 -24.22
C THR A 7 2.78 -1.21 -23.26
N VAL A 8 1.53 -1.18 -23.74
CA VAL A 8 0.36 -1.58 -22.95
C VAL A 8 0.43 -3.08 -22.67
N ARG A 9 0.43 -3.47 -21.39
CA ARG A 9 0.42 -4.88 -20.97
C ARG A 9 -0.98 -5.48 -21.10
N ASN A 10 -1.07 -6.70 -21.61
CA ASN A 10 -2.32 -7.45 -21.64
C ASN A 10 -2.63 -8.01 -20.25
N VAL A 11 -3.63 -7.43 -19.58
CA VAL A 11 -4.06 -7.83 -18.24
C VAL A 11 -4.88 -9.12 -18.23
N ALA A 12 -5.51 -9.50 -19.34
CA ALA A 12 -6.38 -10.68 -19.42
C ALA A 12 -5.59 -11.99 -19.36
N THR A 13 -4.33 -11.98 -19.80
CA THR A 13 -3.43 -13.14 -19.75
C THR A 13 -2.47 -13.11 -18.55
N LEU A 14 -2.53 -12.06 -17.71
CA LEU A 14 -1.62 -11.87 -16.59
C LEU A 14 -1.82 -12.95 -15.53
N LYS A 15 -0.72 -13.63 -15.17
CA LYS A 15 -0.70 -14.62 -14.10
C LYS A 15 -0.36 -13.93 -12.78
N VAL A 16 -1.34 -13.88 -11.88
CA VAL A 16 -1.19 -13.30 -10.54
C VAL A 16 -1.00 -14.42 -9.51
N ALA A 17 0.18 -14.50 -8.90
CA ALA A 17 0.46 -15.49 -7.87
C ALA A 17 -0.39 -15.23 -6.61
N ARG A 18 -0.96 -16.29 -6.02
CA ARG A 18 -1.78 -16.22 -4.80
C ARG A 18 -0.92 -16.25 -3.53
N VAL A 19 0.11 -15.39 -3.48
CA VAL A 19 1.03 -15.28 -2.34
C VAL A 19 0.60 -14.21 -1.35
N GLY A 20 1.04 -14.32 -0.09
CA GLY A 20 0.60 -13.43 0.98
C GLY A 20 -0.84 -13.67 1.44
N ARG A 21 -1.20 -13.08 2.58
CA ARG A 21 -2.52 -13.25 3.21
C ARG A 21 -2.87 -12.06 4.10
N VAL A 22 -4.16 -11.88 4.33
CA VAL A 22 -4.68 -11.01 5.40
C VAL A 22 -4.81 -11.86 6.66
N GLU A 23 -4.25 -11.39 7.76
CA GLU A 23 -4.39 -12.00 9.07
C GLU A 23 -5.23 -11.10 9.97
N LYS A 24 -6.18 -11.68 10.68
CA LYS A 24 -6.84 -11.02 11.79
C LYS A 24 -5.90 -11.07 13.00
N THR A 25 -5.81 -9.97 13.74
CA THR A 25 -5.02 -9.92 14.98
C THR A 25 -5.93 -9.78 16.20
N ASP A 26 -5.34 -9.98 17.38
CA ASP A 26 -5.99 -9.73 18.66
C ASP A 26 -5.80 -8.28 19.16
N ASP A 27 -5.09 -7.43 18.41
CA ASP A 27 -4.88 -6.01 18.73
C ASP A 27 -6.03 -5.16 18.14
N PRO A 28 -6.85 -4.52 18.98
CA PRO A 28 -7.93 -3.65 18.51
C PRO A 28 -7.45 -2.46 17.67
N LEU A 29 -6.21 -2.01 17.85
CA LEU A 29 -5.61 -0.91 17.08
C LEU A 29 -5.02 -1.37 15.74
N ARG A 30 -4.91 -2.69 15.54
CA ARG A 30 -4.37 -3.31 14.32
C ARG A 30 -5.18 -4.55 13.95
N PRO A 31 -6.51 -4.46 13.79
CA PRO A 31 -7.39 -5.63 13.71
C PRO A 31 -7.07 -6.55 12.53
N PHE A 32 -6.45 -6.01 11.48
CA PHE A 32 -5.96 -6.77 10.33
C PHE A 32 -4.55 -6.34 9.96
N ARG A 33 -3.71 -7.31 9.57
CA ARG A 33 -2.42 -7.07 8.92
C ARG A 33 -2.32 -7.85 7.63
N LEU A 34 -1.61 -7.31 6.66
CA LEU A 34 -1.29 -8.00 5.41
C LEU A 34 0.15 -8.47 5.47
N VAL A 35 0.38 -9.75 5.21
CA VAL A 35 1.72 -10.32 5.08
C VAL A 35 1.98 -10.79 3.65
N ASP A 36 3.22 -10.67 3.20
CA ASP A 36 3.66 -11.04 1.87
C ASP A 36 3.96 -12.56 1.73
N ALA A 37 4.63 -12.94 0.64
CA ALA A 37 4.99 -14.32 0.35
C ALA A 37 5.91 -14.93 1.43
N ASP A 38 6.79 -14.12 2.02
CA ASP A 38 7.75 -14.53 3.04
C ASP A 38 7.14 -14.45 4.45
N GLY A 39 5.88 -14.02 4.56
CA GLY A 39 5.20 -13.79 5.83
C GLY A 39 5.61 -12.46 6.49
N THR A 40 6.29 -11.58 5.76
CA THR A 40 6.67 -10.25 6.24
C THR A 40 5.50 -9.30 6.12
N GLU A 41 5.26 -8.50 7.16
CA GLU A 41 4.18 -7.52 7.15
C GLU A 41 4.46 -6.41 6.12
N VAL A 42 3.44 -6.05 5.34
CA VAL A 42 3.50 -4.93 4.39
C VAL A 42 3.14 -3.65 5.14
N ALA A 43 4.16 -2.94 5.61
CA ALA A 43 4.03 -1.80 6.51
C ALA A 43 3.12 -0.68 6.00
N GLU A 44 3.13 -0.40 4.70
CA GLU A 44 2.31 0.65 4.07
C GLU A 44 0.81 0.32 4.15
N VAL A 45 0.45 -0.97 4.03
CA VAL A 45 -0.93 -1.42 4.20
C VAL A 45 -1.35 -1.24 5.65
N SER A 46 -0.48 -1.59 6.59
CA SER A 46 -0.74 -1.39 8.02
C SER A 46 -0.89 0.08 8.39
N GLU A 47 -0.06 0.98 7.86
CA GLU A 47 -0.20 2.43 8.03
C GLU A 47 -1.54 2.94 7.49
N PHE A 48 -1.93 2.50 6.28
CA PHE A 48 -3.20 2.88 5.68
C PHE A 48 -4.41 2.41 6.50
N LEU A 49 -4.42 1.14 6.92
CA LEU A 49 -5.50 0.59 7.75
C LEU A 49 -5.58 1.28 9.12
N HIS A 50 -4.44 1.64 9.71
CA HIS A 50 -4.39 2.42 10.94
C HIS A 50 -5.01 3.82 10.75
N HIS A 51 -4.69 4.50 9.65
CA HIS A 51 -5.30 5.79 9.32
C HIS A 51 -6.82 5.69 9.11
N MET A 52 -7.29 4.62 8.46
CA MET A 52 -8.73 4.38 8.32
C MET A 52 -9.40 4.16 9.68
N LEU A 53 -8.79 3.35 10.55
CA LEU A 53 -9.31 3.10 11.90
C LEU A 53 -9.39 4.40 12.71
N ALA A 54 -8.37 5.26 12.60
CA ALA A 54 -8.36 6.57 13.24
C ALA A 54 -9.42 7.54 12.70
N ASN A 55 -10.02 7.23 11.54
CA ASN A 55 -11.11 7.99 10.92
C ASN A 55 -12.45 7.22 11.02
N ASP A 56 -12.66 6.50 12.12
CA ASP A 56 -13.88 5.77 12.48
C ASP A 56 -14.32 4.69 11.47
N ALA A 57 -13.40 4.14 10.67
CA ALA A 57 -13.73 3.01 9.81
C ALA A 57 -14.07 1.76 10.64
N SER A 58 -15.19 1.11 10.29
CA SER A 58 -15.61 -0.13 10.98
C SER A 58 -14.63 -1.28 10.75
N PRO A 59 -14.54 -2.26 11.67
CA PRO A 59 -13.75 -3.48 11.46
C PRO A 59 -14.13 -4.24 10.18
N THR A 60 -15.41 -4.25 9.80
CA THR A 60 -15.87 -4.86 8.54
C THR A 60 -15.29 -4.12 7.33
N SER A 61 -15.29 -2.79 7.35
CA SER A 61 -14.68 -1.97 6.31
C SER A 61 -13.17 -2.23 6.20
N LEU A 62 -12.46 -2.27 7.32
CA LEU A 62 -11.02 -2.56 7.35
C LEU A 62 -10.71 -3.94 6.75
N ARG A 63 -11.52 -4.96 7.08
CA ARG A 63 -11.39 -6.30 6.49
C ARG A 63 -11.51 -6.26 4.97
N SER A 64 -12.54 -5.63 4.45
CA SER A 64 -12.76 -5.52 3.00
C SER A 64 -11.59 -4.83 2.32
N TYR A 65 -11.14 -3.69 2.86
CA TYR A 65 -9.98 -2.97 2.31
C TYR A 65 -8.69 -3.79 2.38
N ALA A 66 -8.45 -4.56 3.45
CA ALA A 66 -7.29 -5.43 3.56
C ALA A 66 -7.24 -6.49 2.45
N TYR A 67 -8.39 -7.09 2.10
CA TYR A 67 -8.46 -8.06 1.00
C TYR A 67 -8.30 -7.43 -0.38
N GLU A 68 -8.88 -6.24 -0.61
CA GLU A 68 -8.67 -5.49 -1.85
C GLU A 68 -7.19 -5.09 -2.02
N LEU A 69 -6.54 -4.64 -0.94
CA LEU A 69 -5.12 -4.32 -0.95
C LEU A 69 -4.25 -5.57 -1.17
N LEU A 70 -4.66 -6.74 -0.66
CA LEU A 70 -3.98 -8.00 -0.99
C LEU A 70 -4.08 -8.34 -2.47
N ALA A 71 -5.25 -8.17 -3.09
CA ALA A 71 -5.40 -8.36 -4.53
C ALA A 71 -4.53 -7.37 -5.31
N TRP A 72 -4.49 -6.11 -4.87
CA TRP A 72 -3.72 -5.06 -5.51
C TRP A 72 -2.20 -5.26 -5.41
N VAL A 73 -1.68 -5.61 -4.23
CA VAL A 73 -0.25 -5.91 -4.03
C VAL A 73 0.16 -7.09 -4.92
N ARG A 74 -0.64 -8.15 -5.00
CA ARG A 74 -0.36 -9.29 -5.88
C ARG A 74 -0.34 -8.89 -7.35
N PHE A 75 -1.27 -8.03 -7.77
CA PHE A 75 -1.30 -7.51 -9.12
C PHE A 75 -0.03 -6.72 -9.45
N LEU A 76 0.39 -5.80 -8.57
CA LEU A 76 1.59 -4.99 -8.77
C LEU A 76 2.85 -5.83 -8.87
N ARG A 77 2.97 -6.89 -8.06
CA ARG A 77 4.04 -7.90 -8.20
C ARG A 77 4.00 -8.59 -9.56
N ALA A 78 2.81 -8.98 -10.03
CA ALA A 78 2.67 -9.66 -11.33
C ALA A 78 3.06 -8.78 -12.52
N VAL A 79 2.87 -7.46 -12.42
CA VAL A 79 3.31 -6.50 -13.45
C VAL A 79 4.72 -5.93 -13.21
N ASP A 80 5.46 -6.49 -12.25
CA ASP A 80 6.82 -6.07 -11.87
C ASP A 80 6.91 -4.55 -11.60
N VAL A 81 5.87 -4.00 -10.97
CA VAL A 81 5.86 -2.61 -10.51
C VAL A 81 6.22 -2.64 -9.03
N PRO A 82 7.40 -2.14 -8.64
CA PRO A 82 7.73 -2.02 -7.24
C PRO A 82 6.76 -1.06 -6.56
N TRP A 83 6.21 -1.47 -5.42
CA TRP A 83 5.53 -0.55 -4.53
C TRP A 83 6.58 0.37 -3.90
N HIS A 84 6.76 1.57 -4.45
CA HIS A 84 7.52 2.61 -3.78
C HIS A 84 6.53 3.49 -3.01
N PRO A 85 6.57 3.51 -1.66
CA PRO A 85 5.91 4.58 -0.94
C PRO A 85 6.46 5.91 -1.49
N ARG A 86 5.58 6.79 -1.95
CA ARG A 86 5.99 8.19 -2.22
C ARG A 86 6.51 8.72 -0.89
N GLN A 87 7.83 8.91 -0.77
CA GLN A 87 8.36 9.74 0.29
C GLN A 87 7.62 11.08 0.20
N ARG A 88 6.89 11.45 1.25
CA ARG A 88 6.38 12.81 1.38
C ARG A 88 7.58 13.72 1.19
N GLY A 89 7.62 14.45 0.08
CA GLY A 89 8.70 15.38 -0.21
C GLY A 89 8.84 16.30 0.98
N THR A 90 10.03 16.32 1.58
CA THR A 90 10.34 17.23 2.67
C THR A 90 9.96 18.63 2.22
N VAL A 91 8.93 19.20 2.83
CA VAL A 91 8.65 20.62 2.68
C VAL A 91 9.85 21.35 3.24
N HIS A 92 10.71 21.88 2.36
CA HIS A 92 11.68 22.87 2.76
C HIS A 92 10.86 24.03 3.32
N ARG A 93 10.71 24.09 4.65
CA ARG A 93 10.20 25.27 5.33
C ARG A 93 11.18 26.39 5.02
N LEU A 94 10.78 27.34 4.17
CA LEU A 94 11.48 28.62 4.03
C LEU A 94 11.45 29.27 5.41
N ALA A 95 12.54 29.10 6.16
CA ALA A 95 12.78 29.90 7.34
C ALA A 95 12.97 31.33 6.85
N SER A 96 11.92 32.14 7.03
CA SER A 96 12.02 33.59 7.04
C SER A 96 12.97 33.99 8.16
N ARG A 97 14.26 34.07 7.80
CA ARG A 97 15.33 34.57 8.64
C ARG A 97 15.21 36.09 8.65
N GLY A 98 14.55 36.66 9.66
CA GLY A 98 15.03 37.93 10.21
C GLY A 98 16.39 37.68 10.90
N PRO A 99 17.22 38.69 11.20
CA PRO A 99 16.86 40.10 11.44
C PRO A 99 17.86 41.13 10.85
N ARG A 100 17.49 42.42 10.92
CA ARG A 100 18.29 43.48 11.57
C ARG A 100 17.34 44.52 12.15
#